data_AF-A0A2N2GLQ8-F1
#
_entry.id   AF-A0A2N2GLQ8-F1
#
_cell.length_a   1.000
_cell.length_b   1.000
_cell.length_c   1.000
_cell.angle_alpha   90.00
_cell.angle_beta   90.00
_cell.angle_gamma   90.00
#
_symmetry.space_group_name_H-M   'P 1'
#
loop_
_entity.id
_entity.type
_entity.pdbx_description
1 polymer ?
#
loop_
_entity_poly.entity_id
_entity_poly.type
_entity_poly.pdbx_seq_one_letter_code
_entity_poly.pdbx_strand_id
1 'polypeptide(L)'
;MGAGYVAPVKAAAVVGDTDGDGIADDMDKCIHEPEDKNGFEDEDGCPDAAKDTDADGIPDLSDKCVKDPEDKNGFEDEDGCPDAAKDTDADGIPDATDKCVKDPEDKNGFEDEDGCPDAAKDTDADGVPDATDKCPADAEDKDSVEDEDGCPDADNDGDGFCDPWVTEKGLQEKMAGQCKGLDKCPAEKEIINGFEDEDGCPDKGQQKAVITKNSIIILDKIYFQTAKATLLKASYPVLDLVVQIMKTHTQLELIEVQGHTDDVGDDDKNLTLSSDRADTVKKYLISKGIDAKRITAKGYGETSPLDDCSALKGGKRETCRGKNRRVEFKILQMGKPVNN
;
A
#
# COMPACT_ATOMS: atom_id res chain seq x y z
N MET A 1 108.95 62.59 -52.39
CA MET A 1 109.34 61.33 -51.73
C MET A 1 108.88 61.41 -50.29
N GLY A 2 107.89 60.59 -49.93
CA GLY A 2 107.33 60.47 -48.59
C GLY A 2 106.42 59.25 -48.60
N ALA A 3 106.91 58.13 -48.09
CA ALA A 3 106.24 56.83 -48.11
C ALA A 3 105.20 56.74 -46.98
N GLY A 4 103.98 56.28 -47.31
CA GLY A 4 102.94 55.92 -46.35
C GLY A 4 102.70 54.42 -46.39
N TYR A 5 103.04 53.75 -45.28
CA TYR A 5 102.84 52.34 -45.00
C TYR A 5 101.36 52.08 -44.65
N VAL A 6 100.75 50.99 -45.15
CA VAL A 6 99.47 50.47 -44.63
C VAL A 6 99.61 48.98 -44.36
N ALA A 7 99.27 48.58 -43.14
CA ALA A 7 99.37 47.24 -42.57
C ALA A 7 98.28 46.28 -43.09
N PRO A 8 98.45 44.94 -42.97
CA PRO A 8 97.48 43.96 -43.47
C PRO A 8 96.28 43.79 -42.53
N VAL A 9 95.12 43.48 -43.10
CA VAL A 9 93.86 43.18 -42.41
C VAL A 9 93.93 41.77 -41.81
N LYS A 10 93.62 41.64 -40.51
CA LYS A 10 93.49 40.37 -39.78
C LYS A 10 92.31 39.56 -40.32
N ALA A 11 92.51 38.27 -40.58
CA ALA A 11 91.45 37.30 -40.82
C ALA A 11 90.63 37.09 -39.53
N ALA A 12 89.31 37.11 -39.65
CA ALA A 12 88.38 36.76 -38.57
C ALA A 12 88.49 35.25 -38.27
N ALA A 13 88.42 34.90 -36.98
CA ALA A 13 88.43 33.52 -36.52
C ALA A 13 87.16 32.80 -37.02
N VAL A 14 87.31 31.54 -37.43
CA VAL A 14 86.18 30.63 -37.64
C VAL A 14 85.62 30.36 -36.25
N VAL A 15 84.43 30.90 -35.96
CA VAL A 15 83.68 30.54 -34.76
C VAL A 15 83.08 29.15 -35.00
N GLY A 16 83.24 28.23 -34.05
CA GLY A 16 82.65 26.90 -34.13
C GLY A 16 81.15 26.93 -33.92
N ASP A 17 80.49 25.82 -34.23
CA ASP A 17 79.08 25.53 -33.99
C ASP A 17 79.07 24.03 -33.65
N THR A 18 79.10 23.74 -32.35
CA THR A 18 79.50 22.43 -31.82
C THR A 18 78.36 21.39 -31.91
N ASP A 19 77.11 21.80 -31.74
CA ASP A 19 75.92 20.93 -31.85
C ASP A 19 75.16 21.09 -33.17
N GLY A 20 75.46 22.11 -33.97
CA GLY A 20 75.01 22.25 -35.35
C GLY A 20 73.61 22.84 -35.49
N ASP A 21 73.13 23.60 -34.50
CA ASP A 21 71.81 24.22 -34.52
C ASP A 21 71.75 25.55 -35.32
N GLY A 22 72.92 26.06 -35.72
CA GLY A 22 73.10 27.28 -36.50
C GLY A 22 73.38 28.55 -35.68
N ILE A 23 73.55 28.43 -34.35
CA ILE A 23 74.06 29.46 -33.45
C ILE A 23 75.55 29.17 -33.21
N ALA A 24 76.37 30.22 -33.17
CA ALA A 24 77.82 30.04 -33.04
C ALA A 24 78.21 29.81 -31.57
N ASP A 25 79.24 28.99 -31.29
CA ASP A 25 79.70 28.62 -29.94
C ASP A 25 79.94 29.81 -28.98
N ASP A 26 80.19 31.02 -29.50
CA ASP A 26 80.41 32.23 -28.70
C ASP A 26 79.12 33.02 -28.37
N MET A 27 78.01 32.70 -29.04
CA MET A 27 76.66 33.21 -28.83
C MET A 27 75.72 32.18 -28.21
N ASP A 28 76.10 30.91 -28.27
CA ASP A 28 75.36 29.76 -27.80
C ASP A 28 75.57 29.53 -26.29
N LYS A 29 74.47 29.56 -25.53
CA LYS A 29 74.50 29.30 -24.08
C LYS A 29 74.58 27.81 -23.75
N CYS A 30 74.13 26.92 -24.63
CA CYS A 30 74.12 25.47 -24.46
C CYS A 30 74.85 24.74 -25.60
N ILE A 31 76.11 25.10 -25.83
CA ILE A 31 77.13 24.59 -26.80
C ILE A 31 77.11 23.06 -27.14
N HIS A 32 76.44 22.21 -26.39
CA HIS A 32 76.34 20.76 -26.63
C HIS A 32 74.90 20.25 -26.79
N GLU A 33 73.92 21.14 -26.77
CA GLU A 33 72.49 20.84 -26.84
C GLU A 33 71.86 21.74 -27.90
N PRO A 34 71.45 21.17 -29.04
CA PRO A 34 70.95 21.98 -30.13
C PRO A 34 69.64 22.67 -29.75
N GLU A 35 69.54 23.95 -30.06
CA GLU A 35 68.33 24.77 -29.99
C GLU A 35 67.11 24.08 -30.63
N ASP A 36 65.96 24.16 -29.95
CA ASP A 36 64.68 23.72 -30.46
C ASP A 36 63.77 24.93 -30.73
N LYS A 37 63.63 25.29 -32.02
CA LYS A 37 62.83 26.45 -32.44
C LYS A 37 61.34 26.25 -32.18
N ASN A 38 60.92 26.47 -30.94
CA ASN A 38 59.59 26.22 -30.41
C ASN A 38 58.82 27.53 -30.13
N GLY A 39 59.42 28.68 -30.43
CA GLY A 39 58.81 30.00 -30.30
C GLY A 39 59.03 30.66 -28.94
N PHE A 40 59.83 30.04 -28.07
CA PHE A 40 60.30 30.60 -26.81
C PHE A 40 61.83 30.61 -26.83
N GLU A 41 62.41 31.76 -26.50
CA GLU A 41 63.87 31.98 -26.36
C GLU A 41 64.82 31.44 -27.49
N ASP A 42 64.28 31.10 -28.67
CA ASP A 42 64.90 30.60 -29.94
C ASP A 42 66.24 31.23 -30.43
N GLU A 43 66.72 32.31 -29.82
CA GLU A 43 67.96 33.01 -30.19
C GLU A 43 69.13 32.73 -29.24
N ASP A 44 68.95 31.94 -28.18
CA ASP A 44 69.92 31.82 -27.10
C ASP A 44 70.78 30.54 -27.12
N GLY A 45 70.46 29.59 -28.00
CA GLY A 45 71.24 28.38 -28.23
C GLY A 45 70.96 27.30 -27.20
N CYS A 46 69.78 27.29 -26.57
CA CYS A 46 69.40 26.30 -25.59
C CYS A 46 68.03 25.72 -25.93
N PRO A 47 67.83 24.40 -25.78
CA PRO A 47 66.50 23.85 -25.90
C PRO A 47 65.63 24.34 -24.74
N ASP A 48 64.49 24.92 -25.07
CA ASP A 48 63.60 25.57 -24.14
C ASP A 48 62.37 24.73 -23.80
N ALA A 49 61.87 24.88 -22.58
CA ALA A 49 60.52 24.42 -22.27
C ALA A 49 59.52 25.38 -22.91
N ALA A 50 58.69 24.88 -23.81
CA ALA A 50 57.62 25.67 -24.41
C ALA A 50 56.81 26.39 -23.32
N LYS A 51 56.55 27.68 -23.54
CA LYS A 51 55.87 28.54 -22.57
C LYS A 51 54.49 27.98 -22.23
N ASP A 52 54.20 27.88 -20.95
CA ASP A 52 52.96 27.35 -20.36
C ASP A 52 52.53 28.32 -19.25
N THR A 53 51.51 29.13 -19.52
CA THR A 53 51.14 30.30 -18.73
C THR A 53 50.35 29.95 -17.47
N ASP A 54 49.54 28.90 -17.49
CA ASP A 54 48.73 28.42 -16.35
C ASP A 54 49.25 27.12 -15.73
N ALA A 55 50.31 26.55 -16.30
CA ALA A 55 51.10 25.44 -15.75
C ALA A 55 50.32 24.12 -15.65
N ASP A 56 49.43 23.86 -16.60
CA ASP A 56 48.65 22.62 -16.67
C ASP A 56 49.36 21.48 -17.44
N GLY A 57 50.49 21.81 -18.09
CA GLY A 57 51.31 20.91 -18.88
C GLY A 57 51.02 20.91 -20.38
N ILE A 58 50.13 21.78 -20.86
CA ILE A 58 49.85 22.03 -22.28
C ILE A 58 50.47 23.38 -22.67
N PRO A 59 51.40 23.43 -23.65
CA PRO A 59 52.02 24.70 -24.04
C PRO A 59 51.03 25.72 -24.60
N ASP A 60 51.27 27.02 -24.37
CA ASP A 60 50.45 28.16 -24.81
C ASP A 60 50.02 28.11 -26.30
N LEU A 61 50.82 27.47 -27.16
CA LEU A 61 50.56 27.33 -28.60
C LEU A 61 49.54 26.24 -28.95
N SER A 62 49.40 25.24 -28.08
CA SER A 62 48.47 24.10 -28.20
C SER A 62 47.26 24.23 -27.28
N ASP A 63 47.35 25.13 -26.30
CA ASP A 63 46.34 25.40 -25.29
C ASP A 63 45.27 26.40 -25.80
N LYS A 64 44.00 26.02 -25.73
CA LYS A 64 42.87 26.88 -26.11
C LYS A 64 42.49 27.89 -25.03
N CYS A 65 42.81 27.65 -23.76
CA CYS A 65 42.44 28.52 -22.65
C CYS A 65 43.59 29.27 -21.96
N VAL A 66 44.88 28.98 -22.09
CA VAL A 66 46.09 29.79 -21.76
C VAL A 66 46.23 30.38 -20.35
N LYS A 67 45.14 30.66 -19.63
CA LYS A 67 45.12 31.28 -18.30
C LYS A 67 44.30 30.47 -17.31
N ASP A 68 43.51 29.55 -17.83
CA ASP A 68 42.56 28.76 -17.08
C ASP A 68 43.08 27.32 -17.23
N PRO A 69 43.71 26.76 -16.18
CA PRO A 69 44.39 25.48 -16.30
C PRO A 69 43.39 24.35 -16.52
N GLU A 70 43.76 23.42 -17.41
CA GLU A 70 43.07 22.16 -17.64
C GLU A 70 42.80 21.37 -16.35
N ASP A 71 41.58 20.82 -16.23
CA ASP A 71 41.21 19.89 -15.17
C ASP A 71 41.02 18.48 -15.73
N LYS A 72 42.04 17.62 -15.57
CA LYS A 72 42.04 16.24 -16.07
C LYS A 72 40.93 15.39 -15.46
N ASN A 73 39.73 15.49 -16.01
CA ASN A 73 38.50 14.90 -15.52
C ASN A 73 37.94 13.83 -16.48
N GLY A 74 38.65 13.55 -17.58
CA GLY A 74 38.33 12.51 -18.54
C GLY A 74 37.45 12.99 -19.70
N PHE A 75 37.19 14.29 -19.79
CA PHE A 75 36.47 14.93 -20.88
C PHE A 75 37.34 16.04 -21.46
N GLU A 76 37.58 15.96 -22.77
CA GLU A 76 38.32 16.99 -23.55
C GLU A 76 39.72 17.42 -23.03
N ASP A 77 40.30 16.68 -22.06
CA ASP A 77 41.64 16.81 -21.39
C ASP A 77 42.89 17.16 -22.25
N GLU A 78 42.79 17.17 -23.58
CA GLU A 78 43.91 17.47 -24.49
C GLU A 78 43.89 18.91 -25.03
N ASP A 79 42.86 19.70 -24.71
CA ASP A 79 42.62 20.99 -25.35
C ASP A 79 43.02 22.24 -24.54
N GLY A 80 43.40 22.05 -23.27
CA GLY A 80 43.93 23.10 -22.39
C GLY A 80 42.85 23.91 -21.70
N CYS A 81 41.61 23.44 -21.63
CA CYS A 81 40.51 24.17 -21.04
C CYS A 81 39.87 23.38 -19.90
N PRO A 82 39.52 24.03 -18.78
CA PRO A 82 38.78 23.36 -17.74
C PRO A 82 37.36 23.03 -18.21
N ASP A 83 37.03 21.75 -18.19
CA ASP A 83 35.80 21.21 -18.72
C ASP A 83 34.81 20.83 -17.61
N ALA A 84 33.52 20.89 -17.94
CA ALA A 84 32.54 20.22 -17.12
C ALA A 84 32.60 18.72 -17.44
N ALA A 85 32.91 17.90 -16.42
CA ALA A 85 32.86 16.45 -16.57
C ALA A 85 31.54 16.03 -17.23
N LYS A 86 31.64 15.13 -18.20
CA LYS A 86 30.50 14.68 -19.00
C LYS A 86 29.39 14.12 -18.10
N ASP A 87 28.18 14.63 -18.29
CA ASP A 87 26.97 14.25 -17.56
C ASP A 87 25.85 14.09 -18.60
N THR A 88 25.53 12.85 -18.92
CA THR A 88 24.70 12.47 -20.08
C THR A 88 23.21 12.70 -19.85
N ASP A 89 22.72 12.55 -18.62
CA ASP A 89 21.31 12.73 -18.26
C ASP A 89 21.04 13.99 -17.43
N ALA A 90 22.09 14.74 -17.09
CA ALA A 90 22.06 16.06 -16.47
C ALA A 90 21.47 16.06 -15.05
N ASP A 91 21.71 15.00 -14.28
CA ASP A 91 21.30 14.88 -12.88
C ASP A 91 22.29 15.51 -11.87
N GLY A 92 23.48 15.90 -12.36
CA GLY A 92 24.56 16.51 -11.60
C GLY A 92 25.63 15.53 -11.08
N ILE A 93 25.57 14.25 -11.47
CA ILE A 93 26.57 13.23 -11.19
C ILE A 93 27.31 12.92 -12.52
N PRO A 94 28.64 13.06 -12.58
CA PRO A 94 29.38 12.78 -13.82
C PRO A 94 29.28 11.32 -14.26
N ASP A 95 29.26 11.08 -15.58
CA ASP A 95 29.19 9.76 -16.24
C ASP A 95 30.20 8.73 -15.66
N ALA A 96 31.36 9.20 -15.18
CA ALA A 96 32.43 8.36 -14.65
C ALA A 96 32.12 7.76 -13.26
N THR A 97 31.26 8.44 -12.49
CA THR A 97 30.82 8.05 -11.14
C THR A 97 29.36 7.63 -11.08
N ASP A 98 28.61 7.94 -12.13
CA ASP A 98 27.21 7.59 -12.31
C ASP A 98 27.04 6.10 -12.72
N LYS A 99 26.25 5.35 -11.95
CA LYS A 99 25.94 3.95 -12.25
C LYS A 99 24.88 3.79 -13.34
N CYS A 100 24.00 4.78 -13.54
CA CYS A 100 22.91 4.79 -14.49
C CYS A 100 22.94 5.98 -15.46
N VAL A 101 24.09 6.29 -16.05
CA VAL A 101 24.46 7.25 -17.15
C VAL A 101 23.36 7.82 -18.10
N LYS A 102 22.19 7.21 -18.27
CA LYS A 102 21.10 7.70 -19.13
C LYS A 102 19.80 7.98 -18.39
N ASP A 103 19.71 7.57 -17.14
CA ASP A 103 18.51 7.60 -16.33
C ASP A 103 18.80 8.49 -15.13
N PRO A 104 18.26 9.72 -15.10
CA PRO A 104 18.66 10.70 -14.11
C PRO A 104 18.23 10.30 -12.70
N GLU A 105 19.11 10.54 -11.73
CA GLU A 105 18.88 10.41 -10.29
C GLU A 105 17.61 11.14 -9.80
N ASP A 106 16.86 10.51 -8.91
CA ASP A 106 15.71 11.12 -8.24
C ASP A 106 15.97 11.31 -6.74
N LYS A 107 16.35 12.53 -6.36
CA LYS A 107 16.69 12.87 -4.97
C LYS A 107 15.52 12.72 -4.00
N ASN A 108 15.30 11.50 -3.51
CA ASN A 108 14.16 11.07 -2.71
C ASN A 108 14.56 10.67 -1.28
N GLY A 109 15.86 10.74 -0.94
CA GLY A 109 16.41 10.44 0.38
C GLY A 109 16.78 8.98 0.61
N PHE A 110 16.66 8.15 -0.42
CA PHE A 110 17.28 6.84 -0.58
C PHE A 110 18.39 6.99 -1.62
N GLU A 111 19.48 6.21 -1.50
CA GLU A 111 20.69 6.12 -2.37
C GLU A 111 21.11 7.29 -3.32
N ASP A 112 20.77 8.55 -3.01
CA ASP A 112 20.88 9.79 -3.83
C ASP A 112 22.29 10.15 -4.39
N GLU A 113 23.33 9.38 -4.09
CA GLU A 113 24.72 9.62 -4.47
C GLU A 113 25.22 8.70 -5.60
N ASP A 114 24.39 7.76 -6.08
CA ASP A 114 24.85 6.70 -6.97
C ASP A 114 24.49 6.87 -8.46
N GLY A 115 23.68 7.88 -8.79
CA GLY A 115 23.33 8.26 -10.15
C GLY A 115 22.23 7.40 -10.75
N CYS A 116 21.42 6.74 -9.93
CA CYS A 116 20.35 5.87 -10.38
C CYS A 116 19.02 6.29 -9.78
N PRO A 117 17.92 6.29 -10.56
CA PRO A 117 16.61 6.50 -9.98
C PRO A 117 16.26 5.35 -9.04
N ASP A 118 15.93 5.72 -7.82
CA ASP A 118 15.71 4.83 -6.71
C ASP A 118 14.26 4.35 -6.61
N ALA A 119 14.10 3.14 -6.09
CA ALA A 119 12.81 2.71 -5.59
C ALA A 119 12.51 3.51 -4.31
N ALA A 120 11.33 4.13 -4.24
CA ALA A 120 10.92 4.85 -3.04
C ALA A 120 11.01 3.93 -1.81
N LYS A 121 11.55 4.48 -0.71
CA LYS A 121 11.78 3.75 0.55
C LYS A 121 10.51 3.02 1.00
N ASP A 122 10.65 1.74 1.29
CA ASP A 122 9.59 0.81 1.70
C ASP A 122 10.16 -0.05 2.84
N THR A 123 9.75 0.25 4.08
CA THR A 123 10.37 -0.24 5.31
C THR A 123 9.98 -1.67 5.66
N ASP A 124 8.76 -2.08 5.36
CA ASP A 124 8.26 -3.43 5.60
C ASP A 124 8.19 -4.30 4.34
N ALA A 125 8.55 -3.72 3.19
CA ALA A 125 8.75 -4.39 1.92
C ALA A 125 7.46 -5.02 1.35
N ASP A 126 6.32 -4.37 1.60
CA ASP A 126 5.03 -4.83 1.10
C ASP A 126 4.70 -4.33 -0.33
N GLY A 127 5.51 -3.41 -0.85
CA GLY A 127 5.40 -2.80 -2.17
C GLY A 127 4.68 -1.46 -2.18
N VAL A 128 4.25 -0.93 -1.03
CA VAL A 128 3.73 0.42 -0.85
C VAL A 128 4.83 1.29 -0.23
N PRO A 129 5.28 2.37 -0.89
CA PRO A 129 6.31 3.23 -0.31
C PRO A 129 5.87 3.87 1.01
N ASP A 130 6.81 4.04 1.95
CA ASP A 130 6.63 4.66 3.27
C ASP A 130 5.86 6.00 3.24
N ALA A 131 6.03 6.77 2.16
CA ALA A 131 5.41 8.07 1.99
C ALA A 131 3.90 7.99 1.71
N THR A 132 3.44 6.86 1.18
CA THR A 132 2.04 6.57 0.81
C THR A 132 1.40 5.49 1.67
N ASP A 133 2.21 4.73 2.40
CA ASP A 133 1.80 3.68 3.31
C ASP A 133 1.22 4.26 4.62
N LYS A 134 0.04 3.79 5.03
CA LYS A 134 -0.62 4.21 6.27
C LYS A 134 0.01 3.60 7.53
N CYS A 135 0.69 2.48 7.42
CA CYS A 135 1.47 1.87 8.50
C CYS A 135 2.81 1.31 7.99
N PRO A 136 3.82 2.19 7.78
CA PRO A 136 5.14 1.89 7.20
C PRO A 136 6.06 0.93 7.98
N ALA A 137 5.56 0.12 8.89
CA ALA A 137 6.32 -0.84 9.66
C ALA A 137 5.61 -2.20 9.73
N ASP A 138 4.45 -2.30 9.13
CA ASP A 138 3.48 -3.37 9.26
C ASP A 138 3.01 -3.77 7.86
N ALA A 139 3.73 -4.70 7.24
CA ALA A 139 3.44 -5.12 5.86
C ALA A 139 1.97 -5.53 5.62
N GLU A 140 1.42 -5.00 4.53
CA GLU A 140 0.14 -5.38 3.94
C GLU A 140 -0.01 -6.91 3.72
N ASP A 141 -1.19 -7.45 4.00
CA ASP A 141 -1.52 -8.86 3.81
C ASP A 141 -2.45 -9.09 2.61
N LYS A 142 -1.89 -8.97 1.40
CA LYS A 142 -2.62 -9.10 0.12
C LYS A 142 -3.61 -10.26 0.04
N ASP A 143 -4.89 -9.98 0.29
CA ASP A 143 -5.95 -10.97 0.38
C ASP A 143 -7.25 -10.58 -0.35
N SER A 144 -7.22 -9.46 -1.09
CA SER A 144 -8.35 -8.85 -1.81
C SER A 144 -9.29 -7.99 -0.97
N VAL A 145 -8.95 -7.72 0.29
CA VAL A 145 -9.53 -6.69 1.13
C VAL A 145 -8.49 -5.59 1.30
N GLU A 146 -8.93 -4.34 1.19
CA GLU A 146 -8.16 -3.08 1.35
C GLU A 146 -6.66 -2.99 0.94
N ASP A 147 -6.17 -3.86 0.04
CA ASP A 147 -4.76 -4.09 -0.36
C ASP A 147 -3.93 -2.89 -0.87
N GLU A 148 -4.53 -1.70 -0.99
CA GLU A 148 -3.89 -0.52 -1.58
C GLU A 148 -3.34 0.46 -0.51
N ASP A 149 -3.55 0.21 0.78
CA ASP A 149 -3.28 1.19 1.82
C ASP A 149 -2.01 0.95 2.67
N GLY A 150 -1.34 -0.18 2.45
CA GLY A 150 -0.07 -0.55 3.09
C GLY A 150 -0.28 -1.15 4.49
N CYS A 151 -1.51 -1.48 4.86
CA CYS A 151 -1.83 -2.01 6.17
C CYS A 151 -2.55 -3.34 6.14
N PRO A 152 -2.13 -4.30 6.99
CA PRO A 152 -2.84 -5.55 7.09
C PRO A 152 -4.27 -5.33 7.59
N ASP A 153 -5.20 -6.03 6.97
CA ASP A 153 -6.61 -5.97 7.33
C ASP A 153 -6.87 -6.64 8.67
N ALA A 154 -7.73 -6.04 9.47
CA ALA A 154 -7.98 -6.53 10.82
C ALA A 154 -9.05 -7.64 10.86
N ASP A 155 -9.91 -7.75 9.85
CA ASP A 155 -11.06 -8.67 9.75
C ASP A 155 -11.25 -9.03 8.27
N ASN A 156 -10.39 -9.92 7.79
CA ASN A 156 -10.17 -10.21 6.37
C ASN A 156 -11.41 -10.79 5.70
N ASP A 157 -12.17 -11.62 6.40
CA ASP A 157 -13.43 -12.10 5.86
C ASP A 157 -14.59 -11.12 6.14
N GLY A 158 -14.54 -10.27 7.17
CA GLY A 158 -15.59 -9.32 7.48
C GLY A 158 -16.77 -9.94 8.23
N ASP A 159 -16.52 -10.98 9.03
CA ASP A 159 -17.51 -11.61 9.90
C ASP A 159 -17.61 -10.94 11.30
N GLY A 160 -16.71 -9.98 11.58
CA GLY A 160 -16.61 -9.21 12.81
C GLY A 160 -15.70 -9.82 13.88
N PHE A 161 -14.94 -10.87 13.57
CA PHE A 161 -13.82 -11.35 14.38
C PHE A 161 -12.50 -10.85 13.79
N CYS A 162 -11.56 -10.45 14.65
CA CYS A 162 -10.30 -9.91 14.19
C CYS A 162 -9.27 -11.01 13.97
N ASP A 163 -8.48 -10.87 12.93
CA ASP A 163 -7.35 -11.70 12.61
C ASP A 163 -6.36 -11.88 13.79
N PRO A 164 -5.64 -13.02 13.85
CA PRO A 164 -4.70 -13.32 14.93
C PRO A 164 -3.66 -12.22 15.17
N TRP A 165 -3.20 -11.53 14.13
CA TRP A 165 -2.16 -10.50 14.24
C TRP A 165 -2.61 -9.33 15.13
N VAL A 166 -3.90 -8.97 15.12
CA VAL A 166 -4.47 -7.93 15.99
C VAL A 166 -4.26 -8.32 17.45
N THR A 167 -4.44 -9.61 17.74
CA THR A 167 -4.24 -10.17 19.07
C THR A 167 -2.76 -10.23 19.46
N GLU A 168 -1.90 -10.63 18.53
CA GLU A 168 -0.45 -10.72 18.73
C GLU A 168 0.19 -9.35 19.00
N LYS A 169 -0.32 -8.29 18.36
CA LYS A 169 0.09 -6.90 18.59
C LYS A 169 -0.60 -6.25 19.81
N GLY A 170 -1.53 -6.94 20.46
CA GLY A 170 -2.25 -6.44 21.64
C GLY A 170 -3.19 -5.28 21.34
N LEU A 171 -3.79 -5.26 20.14
CA LEU A 171 -4.63 -4.16 19.63
C LEU A 171 -6.15 -4.38 19.85
N GLN A 172 -6.57 -5.49 20.47
CA GLN A 172 -7.99 -5.85 20.59
C GLN A 172 -8.84 -4.78 21.29
N GLU A 173 -8.32 -4.14 22.33
CA GLU A 173 -9.05 -3.07 23.03
C GLU A 173 -9.24 -1.83 22.15
N LYS A 174 -8.27 -1.51 21.29
CA LYS A 174 -8.38 -0.39 20.33
C LYS A 174 -9.40 -0.70 19.25
N MET A 175 -9.53 -1.97 18.88
CA MET A 175 -10.43 -2.45 17.83
C MET A 175 -11.78 -2.97 18.36
N ALA A 176 -12.13 -2.76 19.63
CA ALA A 176 -13.39 -3.26 20.21
C ALA A 176 -14.68 -2.71 19.55
N GLY A 177 -14.57 -1.66 18.72
CA GLY A 177 -15.66 -1.14 17.89
C GLY A 177 -15.77 -1.79 16.50
N GLN A 178 -14.73 -2.49 16.06
CA GLN A 178 -14.61 -3.16 14.77
C GLN A 178 -14.73 -4.68 14.95
N CYS A 179 -14.04 -5.22 15.96
CA CYS A 179 -13.95 -6.64 16.24
C CYS A 179 -14.59 -7.02 17.57
N LYS A 180 -15.33 -8.12 17.56
CA LYS A 180 -16.00 -8.69 18.74
C LYS A 180 -15.19 -9.80 19.43
N GLY A 181 -14.14 -10.31 18.78
CA GLY A 181 -13.31 -11.39 19.27
C GLY A 181 -12.12 -11.69 18.35
N LEU A 182 -11.46 -12.82 18.63
CA LEU A 182 -10.38 -13.37 17.81
C LEU A 182 -10.97 -14.31 16.76
N ASP A 183 -10.54 -14.14 15.52
CA ASP A 183 -10.80 -15.06 14.43
C ASP A 183 -9.72 -16.16 14.38
N LYS A 184 -10.15 -17.41 14.39
CA LYS A 184 -9.27 -18.57 14.22
C LYS A 184 -9.17 -19.02 12.76
N CYS A 185 -10.03 -18.51 11.88
CA CYS A 185 -10.15 -18.84 10.48
C CYS A 185 -10.24 -17.56 9.59
N PRO A 186 -9.19 -16.70 9.54
CA PRO A 186 -9.18 -15.40 8.83
C PRO A 186 -9.78 -15.31 7.43
N ALA A 187 -9.75 -16.41 6.68
CA ALA A 187 -10.20 -16.47 5.29
C ALA A 187 -11.61 -17.08 5.13
N GLU A 188 -12.28 -17.49 6.21
CA GLU A 188 -13.52 -18.25 6.17
C GLU A 188 -14.58 -17.73 7.15
N LYS A 189 -15.59 -17.02 6.61
CA LYS A 189 -16.68 -16.44 7.40
C LYS A 189 -17.33 -17.41 8.38
N GLU A 190 -17.46 -16.96 9.62
CA GLU A 190 -18.33 -17.56 10.63
C GLU A 190 -19.76 -17.80 10.10
N ILE A 191 -20.29 -18.99 10.40
CA ILE A 191 -21.66 -19.38 10.04
C ILE A 191 -22.47 -19.49 11.33
N ILE A 192 -23.16 -18.40 11.65
CA ILE A 192 -23.99 -18.33 12.85
C ILE A 192 -25.12 -19.37 12.78
N ASN A 193 -24.98 -20.46 13.54
CA ASN A 193 -25.95 -21.56 13.60
C ASN A 193 -26.20 -22.09 15.03
N GLY A 194 -25.61 -21.48 16.05
CA GLY A 194 -25.82 -21.84 17.45
C GLY A 194 -24.88 -22.92 17.97
N PHE A 195 -23.72 -23.10 17.33
CA PHE A 195 -22.60 -23.93 17.76
C PHE A 195 -21.34 -23.08 17.56
N GLU A 196 -20.34 -23.16 18.45
CA GLU A 196 -19.03 -22.46 18.40
C GLU A 196 -18.92 -21.01 17.82
N ASP A 197 -20.02 -20.26 17.74
CA ASP A 197 -20.17 -19.01 16.97
C ASP A 197 -19.44 -17.77 17.56
N GLU A 198 -18.53 -18.01 18.51
CA GLU A 198 -17.69 -17.03 19.21
C GLU A 198 -16.21 -17.12 18.79
N ASP A 199 -15.88 -17.90 17.75
CA ASP A 199 -14.49 -18.15 17.37
C ASP A 199 -14.08 -17.83 15.92
N GLY A 200 -14.98 -17.27 15.13
CA GLY A 200 -14.71 -16.78 13.78
C GLY A 200 -14.61 -17.88 12.72
N CYS A 201 -14.84 -19.14 13.09
CA CYS A 201 -14.70 -20.24 12.16
C CYS A 201 -16.02 -20.71 11.59
N PRO A 202 -16.04 -21.18 10.34
CA PRO A 202 -17.23 -21.80 9.77
C PRO A 202 -17.50 -23.12 10.47
N ASP A 203 -18.62 -23.15 11.16
CA ASP A 203 -19.11 -24.32 11.82
C ASP A 203 -19.51 -25.49 10.90
N LYS A 204 -19.24 -26.71 11.36
CA LYS A 204 -19.74 -27.94 10.73
C LYS A 204 -21.17 -28.22 11.18
N GLY A 205 -22.15 -27.64 10.48
CA GLY A 205 -23.57 -27.85 10.80
C GLY A 205 -24.54 -27.46 9.69
N GLN A 206 -25.80 -27.93 9.79
CA GLN A 206 -26.87 -27.35 8.98
C GLN A 206 -27.17 -25.94 9.51
N GLN A 207 -27.13 -24.95 8.63
CA GLN A 207 -27.63 -23.60 8.92
C GLN A 207 -29.00 -23.72 9.59
N LYS A 208 -29.15 -23.16 10.79
CA LYS A 208 -30.44 -23.14 11.50
C LYS A 208 -31.22 -21.86 11.24
N ALA A 209 -30.55 -20.85 10.71
CA ALA A 209 -31.16 -19.64 10.19
C ALA A 209 -30.40 -19.14 8.95
N VAL A 210 -31.09 -18.41 8.08
CA VAL A 210 -30.56 -17.82 6.86
C VAL A 210 -30.99 -16.36 6.80
N ILE A 211 -30.03 -15.46 6.67
CA ILE A 211 -30.31 -14.03 6.47
C ILE A 211 -30.50 -13.79 4.98
N THR A 212 -31.59 -13.15 4.63
CA THR A 212 -31.89 -12.69 3.26
C THR A 212 -31.98 -11.18 3.25
N LYS A 213 -32.12 -10.58 2.06
CA LYS A 213 -32.30 -9.13 1.93
C LYS A 213 -33.45 -8.57 2.79
N ASN A 214 -34.50 -9.36 3.01
CA ASN A 214 -35.76 -8.88 3.60
C ASN A 214 -36.18 -9.61 4.88
N SER A 215 -35.50 -10.69 5.27
CA SER A 215 -35.94 -11.56 6.37
C SER A 215 -34.79 -12.33 7.00
N ILE A 216 -34.93 -12.67 8.27
CA ILE A 216 -34.18 -13.73 8.94
C ILE A 216 -35.05 -14.99 8.90
N ILE A 217 -34.69 -15.95 8.06
CA ILE A 217 -35.42 -17.21 7.89
C ILE A 217 -34.90 -18.20 8.91
N ILE A 218 -35.76 -18.66 9.80
CA ILE A 218 -35.43 -19.71 10.76
C ILE A 218 -35.88 -21.06 10.18
N LEU A 219 -35.01 -22.07 10.25
CA LEU A 219 -35.27 -23.42 9.72
C LEU A 219 -35.87 -24.37 10.76
N ASP A 220 -36.00 -23.92 12.02
CA ASP A 220 -36.70 -24.60 13.12
C ASP A 220 -37.96 -23.80 13.58
N LYS A 221 -38.76 -24.38 14.48
CA LYS A 221 -40.02 -23.80 14.96
C LYS A 221 -39.89 -23.16 16.34
N ILE A 222 -40.59 -22.05 16.52
CA ILE A 222 -40.82 -21.44 17.84
C ILE A 222 -42.10 -22.02 18.44
N TYR A 223 -41.98 -22.59 19.64
CA TYR A 223 -43.06 -23.29 20.34
C TYR A 223 -43.64 -22.47 21.48
N PHE A 224 -44.97 -22.50 21.58
CA PHE A 224 -45.74 -21.87 22.65
C PHE A 224 -46.61 -22.91 23.37
N GLN A 225 -46.97 -22.63 24.62
CA GLN A 225 -48.07 -23.36 25.27
C GLN A 225 -49.37 -23.19 24.46
N THR A 226 -50.16 -24.26 24.38
CA THR A 226 -51.42 -24.27 23.64
C THR A 226 -52.33 -23.12 24.05
N ALA A 227 -52.84 -22.37 23.06
CA ALA A 227 -53.71 -21.19 23.24
C ALA A 227 -53.13 -20.09 24.14
N LYS A 228 -51.80 -20.05 24.34
CA LYS A 228 -51.11 -19.02 25.14
C LYS A 228 -49.94 -18.42 24.37
N ALA A 229 -49.49 -17.27 24.86
CA ALA A 229 -48.27 -16.60 24.40
C ALA A 229 -47.02 -17.00 25.21
N THR A 230 -47.12 -17.98 26.11
CA THR A 230 -45.98 -18.46 26.90
C THR A 230 -45.04 -19.32 26.05
N LEU A 231 -43.80 -18.87 25.87
CA LEU A 231 -42.75 -19.62 25.17
C LEU A 231 -42.39 -20.93 25.88
N LEU A 232 -42.18 -22.00 25.11
CA LEU A 232 -41.58 -23.23 25.61
C LEU A 232 -40.06 -23.17 25.52
N LYS A 233 -39.38 -23.81 26.48
CA LYS A 233 -37.90 -23.87 26.55
C LYS A 233 -37.25 -24.40 25.27
N ALA A 234 -37.94 -25.29 24.54
CA ALA A 234 -37.48 -25.81 23.26
C ALA A 234 -37.24 -24.72 22.20
N SER A 235 -37.83 -23.53 22.37
CA SER A 235 -37.67 -22.39 21.46
C SER A 235 -36.47 -21.51 21.78
N TYR A 236 -35.83 -21.69 22.94
CA TYR A 236 -34.73 -20.81 23.35
C TYR A 236 -33.50 -20.92 22.44
N PRO A 237 -33.03 -22.12 22.05
CA PRO A 237 -31.86 -22.20 21.17
C PRO A 237 -32.05 -21.44 19.85
N VAL A 238 -33.24 -21.54 19.26
CA VAL A 238 -33.54 -20.87 17.99
C VAL A 238 -33.73 -19.36 18.15
N LEU A 239 -34.21 -18.90 19.29
CA LEU A 239 -34.31 -17.47 19.59
C LEU A 239 -32.94 -16.88 19.96
N ASP A 240 -32.10 -17.63 20.66
CA ASP A 240 -30.71 -17.25 20.97
C ASP A 240 -29.89 -17.08 19.68
N LEU A 241 -30.13 -17.91 18.66
CA LEU A 241 -29.57 -17.72 17.33
C LEU A 241 -30.00 -16.38 16.69
N VAL A 242 -31.27 -15.99 16.81
CA VAL A 242 -31.72 -14.68 16.31
C VAL A 242 -31.06 -13.53 17.08
N VAL A 243 -30.90 -13.67 18.40
CA VAL A 243 -30.17 -12.69 19.22
C VAL A 243 -28.75 -12.53 18.70
N GLN A 244 -28.07 -13.65 18.43
CA GLN A 244 -26.70 -13.62 17.95
C GLN A 244 -26.57 -12.97 16.58
N ILE A 245 -27.44 -13.36 15.63
CA ILE A 245 -27.53 -12.70 14.32
C ILE A 245 -27.69 -11.19 14.48
N MET A 246 -28.57 -10.73 15.38
CA MET A 246 -28.76 -9.29 15.60
C MET A 246 -27.56 -8.61 16.28
N LYS A 247 -26.77 -9.33 17.06
CA LYS A 247 -25.55 -8.78 17.70
C LYS A 247 -24.40 -8.65 16.72
N THR A 248 -24.18 -9.66 15.89
CA THR A 248 -23.09 -9.69 14.91
C THR A 248 -23.41 -8.83 13.69
N HIS A 249 -24.67 -8.84 13.23
CA HIS A 249 -25.10 -8.04 12.08
C HIS A 249 -25.68 -6.71 12.58
N THR A 250 -24.81 -5.80 13.00
CA THR A 250 -25.19 -4.47 13.51
C THR A 250 -25.89 -3.61 12.45
N GLN A 251 -25.65 -3.88 11.16
CA GLN A 251 -26.37 -3.30 10.03
C GLN A 251 -27.86 -3.65 9.99
N LEU A 252 -28.34 -4.66 10.74
CA LEU A 252 -29.77 -4.92 10.93
C LEU A 252 -30.38 -3.87 11.88
N GLU A 253 -30.69 -2.69 11.37
CA GLU A 253 -31.16 -1.56 12.17
C GLU A 253 -32.55 -1.79 12.76
N LEU A 254 -33.47 -2.40 11.99
CA LEU A 254 -34.84 -2.67 12.45
C LEU A 254 -35.41 -3.96 11.87
N ILE A 255 -35.86 -4.85 12.74
CA ILE A 255 -36.64 -6.04 12.38
C ILE A 255 -38.06 -6.01 12.96
N GLU A 256 -39.00 -6.64 12.28
CA GLU A 256 -40.36 -6.90 12.73
C GLU A 256 -40.55 -8.39 13.02
N VAL A 257 -40.92 -8.70 14.26
CA VAL A 257 -41.37 -10.03 14.68
C VAL A 257 -42.85 -10.15 14.33
N GLN A 258 -43.18 -11.06 13.41
CA GLN A 258 -44.53 -11.27 12.91
C GLN A 258 -45.13 -12.54 13.51
N GLY A 259 -46.27 -12.43 14.19
CA GLY A 259 -47.01 -13.56 14.73
C GLY A 259 -48.17 -13.97 13.83
N HIS A 260 -48.31 -15.27 13.55
CA HIS A 260 -49.38 -15.81 12.69
C HIS A 260 -50.13 -16.98 13.34
N THR A 261 -51.42 -17.12 13.02
CA THR A 261 -52.28 -18.24 13.41
C THR A 261 -52.76 -19.02 12.19
N ASP A 262 -53.46 -20.13 12.42
CA ASP A 262 -54.22 -20.82 11.38
C ASP A 262 -55.65 -20.27 11.27
N ASP A 263 -56.42 -20.85 10.34
CA ASP A 263 -57.82 -20.56 10.00
C ASP A 263 -58.83 -21.12 11.03
N VAL A 264 -58.43 -21.27 12.30
CA VAL A 264 -59.23 -21.94 13.33
C VAL A 264 -59.47 -21.03 14.52
N GLY A 265 -60.73 -20.79 14.84
CA GLY A 265 -61.14 -20.09 16.04
C GLY A 265 -61.86 -18.80 15.69
N ASP A 266 -61.70 -17.82 16.56
CA ASP A 266 -62.28 -16.49 16.42
C ASP A 266 -61.16 -15.53 15.98
N ASP A 267 -61.41 -14.79 14.90
CA ASP A 267 -60.40 -13.97 14.23
C ASP A 267 -59.80 -12.91 15.16
N ASP A 268 -60.62 -12.24 15.98
CA ASP A 268 -60.18 -11.22 16.93
C ASP A 268 -59.31 -11.81 18.04
N LYS A 269 -59.69 -13.00 18.55
CA LYS A 269 -58.86 -13.73 19.52
C LYS A 269 -57.56 -14.22 18.90
N ASN A 270 -57.58 -14.67 17.65
CA ASN A 270 -56.40 -15.12 16.93
C ASN A 270 -55.44 -13.97 16.64
N LEU A 271 -55.97 -12.80 16.25
CA LEU A 271 -55.21 -11.59 16.08
C LEU A 271 -54.54 -11.17 17.39
N THR A 272 -55.29 -11.14 18.50
CA THR A 272 -54.77 -10.83 19.83
C THR A 272 -53.67 -11.82 20.24
N LEU A 273 -53.93 -13.13 20.13
CA LEU A 273 -52.97 -14.17 20.48
C LEU A 273 -51.68 -14.08 19.65
N SER A 274 -51.80 -13.78 18.36
CA SER A 274 -50.64 -13.62 17.48
C SER A 274 -49.80 -12.40 17.86
N SER A 275 -50.44 -11.30 18.27
CA SER A 275 -49.76 -10.10 18.76
C SER A 275 -49.04 -10.38 20.08
N ASP A 276 -49.70 -11.02 21.04
CA ASP A 276 -49.10 -11.36 22.33
C ASP A 276 -47.88 -12.28 22.18
N ARG A 277 -47.93 -13.20 21.20
CA ARG A 277 -46.81 -14.10 20.87
C ARG A 277 -45.64 -13.33 20.28
N ALA A 278 -45.90 -12.44 19.32
CA ALA A 278 -44.87 -11.58 18.73
C ALA A 278 -44.22 -10.69 19.81
N ASP A 279 -45.02 -10.11 20.71
CA ASP A 279 -44.53 -9.33 21.84
C ASP A 279 -43.71 -10.15 22.83
N THR A 280 -44.09 -11.41 23.07
CA THR A 280 -43.32 -12.30 23.95
C THR A 280 -41.95 -12.61 23.36
N VAL A 281 -41.86 -12.87 22.05
CA VAL A 281 -40.59 -13.05 21.35
C VAL A 281 -39.75 -11.78 21.39
N LYS A 282 -40.35 -10.61 21.10
CA LYS A 282 -39.66 -9.31 21.23
C LYS A 282 -39.08 -9.11 22.63
N LYS A 283 -39.88 -9.37 23.68
CA LYS A 283 -39.41 -9.28 25.08
C LYS A 283 -38.26 -10.23 25.37
N TYR A 284 -38.28 -11.43 24.82
CA TYR A 284 -37.17 -12.38 24.95
C TYR A 284 -35.88 -11.83 24.34
N LEU A 285 -35.93 -11.36 23.08
CA LEU A 285 -34.75 -10.80 22.41
C LEU A 285 -34.18 -9.58 23.16
N ILE A 286 -35.05 -8.70 23.66
CA ILE A 286 -34.63 -7.54 24.48
C ILE A 286 -33.98 -8.02 25.78
N SER A 287 -34.52 -9.04 26.44
CA SER A 287 -33.94 -9.59 27.68
C SER A 287 -32.55 -10.19 27.48
N LYS A 288 -32.19 -10.54 26.25
CA LYS A 288 -30.87 -11.05 25.85
C LYS A 288 -29.90 -9.96 25.35
N GLY A 289 -30.31 -8.69 25.45
CA GLY A 289 -29.45 -7.53 25.21
C GLY A 289 -29.66 -6.83 23.87
N ILE A 290 -30.69 -7.17 23.09
CA ILE A 290 -31.00 -6.41 21.87
C ILE A 290 -31.75 -5.12 22.24
N ASP A 291 -31.31 -3.98 21.67
CA ASP A 291 -32.00 -2.70 21.88
C ASP A 291 -33.46 -2.79 21.41
N ALA A 292 -34.39 -2.38 22.27
CA ALA A 292 -35.82 -2.36 21.99
C ALA A 292 -36.19 -1.55 20.74
N LYS A 293 -35.37 -0.58 20.34
CA LYS A 293 -35.55 0.22 19.12
C LYS A 293 -35.27 -0.58 17.84
N ARG A 294 -34.46 -1.63 17.91
CA ARG A 294 -34.14 -2.50 16.76
C ARG A 294 -35.20 -3.56 16.49
N ILE A 295 -36.24 -3.64 17.32
CA ILE A 295 -37.27 -4.68 17.22
C ILE A 295 -38.67 -4.06 17.33
N THR A 296 -39.51 -4.29 16.32
CA THR A 296 -40.96 -4.12 16.41
C THR A 296 -41.67 -5.48 16.39
N ALA A 297 -42.90 -5.54 16.89
CA ALA A 297 -43.68 -6.77 16.98
C ALA A 297 -45.09 -6.51 16.47
N LYS A 298 -45.63 -7.45 15.69
CA LYS A 298 -46.96 -7.32 15.10
C LYS A 298 -47.64 -8.67 14.93
N GLY A 299 -48.88 -8.75 15.40
CA GLY A 299 -49.78 -9.88 15.14
C GLY A 299 -50.51 -9.71 13.82
N TYR A 300 -50.58 -10.79 13.04
CA TYR A 300 -51.32 -10.87 11.78
C TYR A 300 -52.51 -11.83 11.84
N GLY A 301 -52.67 -12.59 12.93
CA GLY A 301 -53.68 -13.65 13.00
C GLY A 301 -53.58 -14.57 11.77
N GLU A 302 -54.72 -14.81 11.13
CA GLU A 302 -54.83 -15.61 9.91
C GLU A 302 -54.74 -14.82 8.60
N THR A 303 -54.56 -13.49 8.64
CA THR A 303 -54.66 -12.63 7.45
C THR A 303 -53.47 -12.73 6.49
N SER A 304 -52.45 -13.50 6.85
CA SER A 304 -51.23 -13.69 6.05
C SER A 304 -50.76 -15.16 6.11
N PRO A 305 -51.56 -16.08 5.53
CA PRO A 305 -51.23 -17.50 5.51
C PRO A 305 -50.08 -17.78 4.51
N LEU A 306 -49.25 -18.78 4.80
CA LEU A 306 -48.29 -19.31 3.82
C LEU A 306 -48.99 -20.14 2.75
N ASP A 307 -49.95 -20.96 3.19
CA ASP A 307 -50.72 -21.88 2.35
C ASP A 307 -52.22 -21.73 2.69
N ASP A 308 -53.08 -21.79 1.68
CA ASP A 308 -54.53 -21.92 1.87
C ASP A 308 -54.88 -23.36 2.27
N CYS A 309 -55.32 -23.53 3.52
CA CYS A 309 -55.67 -24.83 4.08
C CYS A 309 -57.16 -25.18 3.93
N SER A 310 -57.99 -24.30 3.38
CA SER A 310 -59.46 -24.42 3.38
C SER A 310 -59.95 -25.65 2.60
N ALA A 311 -59.31 -25.97 1.47
CA ALA A 311 -59.66 -27.10 0.61
C ALA A 311 -59.09 -28.46 1.09
N LEU A 312 -58.17 -28.46 2.05
CA LEU A 312 -57.50 -29.67 2.54
C LEU A 312 -58.35 -30.41 3.58
N LYS A 313 -58.12 -31.72 3.73
CA LYS A 313 -58.81 -32.58 4.70
C LYS A 313 -57.85 -33.44 5.52
N GLY A 314 -58.27 -33.85 6.71
CA GLY A 314 -57.54 -34.75 7.59
C GLY A 314 -56.12 -34.26 7.91
N GLY A 315 -55.16 -35.18 7.97
CA GLY A 315 -53.76 -34.86 8.31
C GLY A 315 -53.11 -33.82 7.40
N LYS A 316 -53.48 -33.75 6.10
CA LYS A 316 -52.96 -32.72 5.19
C LYS A 316 -53.36 -31.31 5.59
N ARG A 317 -54.60 -31.13 6.08
CA ARG A 317 -55.08 -29.85 6.59
C ARG A 317 -54.32 -29.45 7.85
N GLU A 318 -54.11 -30.38 8.76
CA GLU A 318 -53.40 -30.10 10.00
C GLU A 318 -51.92 -29.75 9.75
N THR A 319 -51.24 -30.46 8.84
CA THR A 319 -49.87 -30.10 8.45
C THR A 319 -49.79 -28.70 7.85
N CYS A 320 -50.74 -28.33 6.98
CA CYS A 320 -50.83 -26.98 6.40
C CYS A 320 -51.03 -25.91 7.48
N ARG A 321 -52.00 -26.11 8.37
CA ARG A 321 -52.27 -25.21 9.51
C ARG A 321 -51.05 -25.07 10.43
N GLY A 322 -50.36 -26.17 10.67
CA GLY A 322 -49.11 -26.19 11.43
C GLY A 322 -47.93 -25.45 10.79
N LYS A 323 -48.02 -25.09 9.50
CA LYS A 323 -47.10 -24.12 8.88
C LYS A 323 -47.59 -22.69 9.09
N ASN A 324 -48.90 -22.42 8.97
CA ASN A 324 -49.45 -21.08 9.16
C ASN A 324 -49.27 -20.57 10.60
N ARG A 325 -49.36 -21.45 11.60
CA ARG A 325 -49.01 -21.16 13.01
C ARG A 325 -47.50 -21.01 13.17
N ARG A 326 -47.00 -19.79 13.01
CA ARG A 326 -45.56 -19.50 12.99
C ARG A 326 -45.24 -18.10 13.52
N VAL A 327 -43.94 -17.87 13.72
CA VAL A 327 -43.36 -16.56 13.93
C VAL A 327 -42.33 -16.32 12.83
N GLU A 328 -42.35 -15.14 12.21
CA GLU A 328 -41.40 -14.72 11.18
C GLU A 328 -40.64 -13.47 11.62
N PHE A 329 -39.45 -13.27 11.04
CA PHE A 329 -38.60 -12.11 11.31
C PHE A 329 -38.34 -11.39 10.01
N LYS A 330 -38.94 -10.20 9.85
CA LYS A 330 -38.83 -9.39 8.64
C LYS A 330 -37.87 -8.24 8.89
N ILE A 331 -36.92 -8.02 7.99
CA ILE A 331 -36.01 -6.88 8.02
C ILE A 331 -36.75 -5.68 7.44
N LEU A 332 -36.94 -4.64 8.25
CA LEU A 332 -37.58 -3.40 7.83
C LEU A 332 -36.56 -2.34 7.41
N GLN A 333 -35.39 -2.33 8.05
CA GLN A 333 -34.34 -1.37 7.78
C GLN A 333 -32.96 -2.03 7.89
N MET A 334 -32.16 -1.84 6.85
CA MET A 334 -30.72 -2.14 6.81
C MET A 334 -29.97 -0.82 6.88
N GLY A 335 -29.02 -0.71 7.79
CA GLY A 335 -28.03 0.36 7.80
C GLY A 335 -27.08 0.24 6.63
N LYS A 336 -26.27 1.29 6.41
CA LYS A 336 -25.13 1.16 5.49
C LYS A 336 -24.15 0.13 6.08
N PRO A 337 -23.50 -0.71 5.24
CA PRO A 337 -22.34 -1.43 5.73
C PRO A 337 -21.40 -0.40 6.35
N VAL A 338 -21.01 -0.65 7.59
CA VAL A 338 -20.06 0.20 8.30
C VAL A 338 -18.71 -0.14 7.69
N ASN A 339 -18.37 0.53 6.59
CA ASN A 339 -16.98 0.66 6.15
C ASN A 339 -16.40 1.69 7.11
N ASN A 340 -15.82 1.22 8.20
CA ASN A 340 -15.06 2.06 9.12
C ASN A 340 -13.59 1.75 8.93
#